data_AF-Q755I7-F1
#
_entry.id   AF-Q755I7-F1
#
_cell.length_a   1.000
_cell.length_b   1.000
_cell.length_c   1.000
_cell.angle_alpha   90.00
_cell.angle_beta   90.00
_cell.angle_gamma   90.00
#
_symmetry.space_group_name_H-M   'P 1'
#
loop_
_entity.id
_entity.type
_entity.pdbx_description
1 polymer ?
#
loop_
_entity_poly.entity_id
_entity_poly.type
_entity_poly.pdbx_seq_one_letter_code
_entity_poly.pdbx_strand_id
1 'polypeptide(L)'
;MYSTSVRTVQPCVTAARRLQQTWAPPTYFNTPAQAPRAQAAPARKPLLEGALFVAVGTLAFFAVDNYRERTAAEVRLQKQLLESQRMHEVFTRQVNAARRKRELQVLNERKATQIRQMKMALHIAMLREQLHDRGVEAVGVDQVLQEFDRHVRMENSISNVSGTSLWVVDDAPAKPYVPNVRDYDPTGTPAGTS
;
A
#
# COMPACT_ATOMS: atom_id res chain seq x y z
N MET A 1 5.43 -35.59 9.70
CA MET A 1 6.69 -34.82 9.61
C MET A 1 6.64 -34.03 8.31
N TYR A 2 6.27 -32.75 8.36
CA TYR A 2 6.16 -31.91 7.16
C TYR A 2 7.28 -30.87 7.16
N SER A 3 8.10 -30.94 6.11
CA SER A 3 9.22 -30.04 5.83
C SER A 3 8.69 -28.72 5.29
N THR A 4 8.77 -27.66 6.10
CA THR A 4 8.46 -26.28 5.69
C THR A 4 9.72 -25.64 5.10
N SER A 5 9.78 -25.61 3.77
CA SER A 5 10.79 -24.85 3.03
C SER A 5 10.48 -23.35 3.16
N VAL A 6 11.30 -22.64 3.94
CA VAL A 6 11.29 -21.19 4.06
C VAL A 6 11.93 -20.61 2.80
N ARG A 7 11.12 -20.01 1.91
CA ARG A 7 11.64 -19.15 0.84
C ARG A 7 12.20 -17.88 1.47
N THR A 8 13.51 -17.82 1.62
CA THR A 8 14.26 -16.60 1.85
C THR A 8 14.13 -15.69 0.63
N VAL A 9 13.53 -14.52 0.83
CA VAL A 9 13.52 -13.44 -0.16
C VAL A 9 14.96 -12.94 -0.26
N GLN A 10 15.62 -13.24 -1.38
CA GLN A 10 16.91 -12.66 -1.74
C GLN A 10 16.76 -11.13 -1.80
N PRO A 11 17.56 -10.35 -1.07
CA PRO A 11 17.73 -8.96 -1.42
C PRO A 11 18.46 -8.90 -2.77
N CYS A 12 17.82 -8.28 -3.76
CA CYS A 12 18.45 -7.92 -5.02
C CYS A 12 19.54 -6.87 -4.73
N VAL A 13 20.77 -7.32 -4.52
CA VAL A 13 21.96 -6.47 -4.38
C VAL A 13 22.66 -6.39 -5.74
N THR A 14 21.94 -5.97 -6.79
CA THR A 14 22.51 -5.88 -8.14
C THR A 14 21.96 -4.68 -8.92
N ALA A 15 22.06 -3.47 -8.37
CA ALA A 15 21.88 -2.23 -9.15
C ALA A 15 22.34 -0.97 -8.39
N ALA A 16 23.55 -0.95 -7.81
CA ALA A 16 24.08 0.29 -7.20
C ALA A 16 25.59 0.46 -7.36
N ARG A 17 26.15 0.05 -8.51
CA ARG A 17 27.60 0.12 -8.76
C ARG A 17 28.00 0.94 -10.00
N ARG A 18 27.21 1.95 -10.36
CA ARG A 18 27.49 2.79 -11.54
C ARG A 18 27.12 4.26 -11.42
N LEU A 19 27.20 4.83 -10.21
CA LEU A 19 27.27 6.28 -10.01
C LEU A 19 28.32 6.66 -8.94
N GLN A 20 29.40 5.90 -8.85
CA GLN A 20 30.66 6.44 -8.31
C GLN A 20 31.38 7.15 -9.45
N GLN A 21 30.77 8.22 -9.97
CA GLN A 21 31.48 9.22 -10.76
C GLN A 21 32.37 9.99 -9.79
N THR A 22 33.56 9.43 -9.62
CA THR A 22 34.85 10.09 -9.38
C THR A 22 34.77 11.56 -8.95
N TRP A 23 34.39 11.80 -7.70
CA TRP A 23 34.91 12.97 -7.01
C TRP A 23 36.32 12.61 -6.55
N ALA A 24 37.27 12.67 -7.47
CA ALA A 24 38.66 12.78 -7.07
C ALA A 24 38.79 14.15 -6.40
N PRO A 25 39.17 14.23 -5.11
CA PRO A 25 39.48 15.52 -4.51
C PRO A 25 40.60 16.15 -5.34
N PRO A 26 40.48 17.42 -5.76
CA PRO A 26 41.50 18.02 -6.59
C PRO A 26 42.84 18.00 -5.83
N THR A 27 43.84 17.35 -6.41
CA THR A 27 45.18 17.18 -5.86
C THR A 27 45.95 18.50 -5.93
N TYR A 28 45.54 19.49 -5.13
CA TYR A 28 46.25 20.77 -4.99
C TYR A 28 47.45 20.72 -4.02
N PHE A 29 47.64 19.62 -3.29
CA PHE A 29 48.62 19.53 -2.20
C PHE A 29 49.91 18.74 -2.51
N ASN A 30 50.11 18.25 -3.73
CA ASN A 30 51.29 17.42 -4.05
C ASN A 30 52.22 18.02 -5.13
N THR A 31 52.32 19.34 -5.18
CA THR A 31 53.50 20.01 -5.72
C THR A 31 54.48 20.22 -4.58
N PRO A 32 55.76 19.81 -4.68
CA PRO A 32 56.75 20.19 -3.69
C PRO A 32 56.77 21.71 -3.62
N ALA A 33 56.39 22.23 -2.45
CA ALA A 33 56.42 23.65 -2.16
C ALA A 33 57.84 24.14 -2.39
N GLN A 34 58.06 24.82 -3.52
CA GLN A 34 59.23 25.67 -3.65
C GLN A 34 59.07 26.72 -2.57
N ALA A 35 59.83 26.56 -1.47
CA ALA A 35 59.85 27.52 -0.39
C ALA A 35 60.01 28.92 -1.01
N PRO A 36 59.14 29.89 -0.68
CA PRO A 36 59.39 31.24 -1.13
C PRO A 36 60.77 31.61 -0.58
N ARG A 37 61.74 31.84 -1.47
CA ARG A 37 63.02 32.43 -1.11
C ARG A 37 62.66 33.64 -0.24
N ALA A 38 63.11 33.62 1.01
CA ALA A 38 63.06 34.75 1.90
C ALA A 38 63.86 35.88 1.26
N GLN A 39 63.22 36.65 0.38
CA GLN A 39 63.68 37.96 -0.01
C GLN A 39 63.32 38.86 1.17
N ALA A 40 64.23 38.94 2.12
CA ALA A 40 64.31 40.06 3.02
C ALA A 40 64.52 41.32 2.15
N ALA A 41 63.43 41.98 1.79
CA ALA A 41 63.43 43.31 1.24
C ALA A 41 62.78 44.24 2.29
N PRO A 42 63.56 45.09 2.97
CA PRO A 42 63.01 46.06 3.89
C PRO A 42 62.29 47.18 3.11
N ALA A 43 61.18 47.66 3.67
CA ALA A 43 60.38 48.82 3.26
C ALA A 43 59.43 48.66 2.04
N ARG A 44 58.21 48.15 2.28
CA ARG A 44 56.97 48.55 1.58
C ARG A 44 55.80 48.57 2.56
N LYS A 45 55.47 49.73 3.13
CA LYS A 45 54.44 50.70 2.68
C LYS A 45 53.05 50.36 3.27
N PRO A 46 52.37 51.30 3.94
CA PRO A 46 51.11 51.13 4.69
C PRO A 46 49.93 50.55 3.88
N LEU A 47 50.08 50.42 2.56
CA LEU A 47 49.10 49.83 1.65
C LEU A 47 48.92 48.31 1.85
N LEU A 48 49.97 47.57 2.27
CA LEU A 48 49.85 46.12 2.52
C LEU A 48 49.08 45.84 3.81
N GLU A 49 49.31 46.65 4.84
CA GLU A 49 48.51 46.62 6.08
C GLU A 49 47.05 46.98 5.80
N GLY A 50 46.80 48.01 4.98
CA GLY A 50 45.45 48.34 4.51
C GLY A 50 44.76 47.20 3.77
N ALA A 51 45.46 46.52 2.87
CA ALA A 51 44.92 45.36 2.16
C ALA A 51 44.61 44.18 3.10
N LEU A 52 45.41 43.98 4.16
CA LEU A 52 45.16 42.98 5.19
C LEU A 52 43.89 43.28 5.97
N PHE A 53 43.66 44.53 6.39
CA PHE A 53 42.43 44.92 7.09
C PHE A 53 41.18 44.74 6.21
N VAL A 54 41.28 45.06 4.91
CA VAL A 54 40.19 44.81 3.95
C VAL A 54 39.95 43.31 3.76
N ALA A 55 41.01 42.50 3.62
CA ALA A 55 40.89 41.05 3.50
C ALA A 55 40.25 40.41 4.74
N VAL A 56 40.69 40.80 5.94
CA VAL A 56 40.10 40.32 7.20
C VAL A 56 38.66 40.81 7.35
N GLY A 57 38.36 42.06 6.99
CA GLY A 57 37.00 42.62 7.05
C GLY A 57 36.03 41.91 6.10
N THR A 58 36.44 41.64 4.87
CA THR A 58 35.64 40.86 3.90
C THR A 58 35.44 39.42 4.35
N LEU A 59 36.48 38.77 4.88
CA LEU A 59 36.38 37.41 5.42
C LEU A 59 35.43 37.35 6.63
N ALA A 60 35.51 38.34 7.53
CA ALA A 60 34.61 38.44 8.67
C ALA A 60 33.16 38.68 8.23
N PHE A 61 32.93 39.53 7.23
CA PHE A 61 31.61 39.75 6.65
C PHE A 61 31.04 38.45 6.04
N PHE A 62 31.82 37.73 5.24
CA PHE A 62 31.41 36.45 4.67
C PHE A 62 31.16 35.37 5.73
N ALA A 63 31.92 35.36 6.81
CA ALA A 63 31.71 34.42 7.91
C ALA A 63 30.37 34.68 8.62
N VAL A 64 30.03 35.95 8.87
CA VAL A 64 28.74 36.33 9.45
C VAL A 64 27.59 36.00 8.51
N ASP A 65 27.72 36.30 7.21
CA ASP A 65 26.68 36.03 6.23
C ASP A 65 26.40 34.52 6.07
N ASN A 66 27.46 33.71 5.96
CA ASN A 66 27.35 32.25 5.95
C ASN A 66 26.71 31.69 7.23
N TYR A 67 27.03 32.25 8.40
CA TYR A 67 26.42 31.83 9.65
C TYR A 67 24.92 32.13 9.68
N ARG A 68 24.49 33.29 9.18
CA ARG A 68 23.08 33.67 9.12
C ARG A 68 22.29 32.79 8.15
N GLU A 69 22.82 32.55 6.96
CA GLU A 69 22.18 31.66 5.99
C GLU A 69 22.12 30.22 6.49
N ARG A 70 23.19 29.74 7.13
CA ARG A 70 23.22 28.40 7.73
C ARG A 70 22.15 28.24 8.82
N THR A 71 22.05 29.20 9.73
CA THR A 71 21.04 29.13 10.80
C THR A 71 19.62 29.21 10.24
N ALA A 72 19.38 30.06 9.23
CA ALA A 72 18.09 30.10 8.53
C ALA A 72 17.75 28.78 7.82
N ALA A 73 18.75 28.14 7.18
CA ALA A 73 18.57 26.84 6.52
C ALA A 73 18.29 25.72 7.53
N GLU A 74 18.99 25.70 8.67
CA GLU A 74 18.76 24.73 9.75
C GLU A 74 17.33 24.84 10.30
N VAL A 75 16.83 26.05 10.53
CA VAL A 75 15.44 26.29 10.97
C VAL A 75 14.43 25.82 9.92
N ARG A 76 14.65 26.11 8.63
CA ARG A 76 13.78 25.65 7.54
C ARG A 76 13.76 24.12 7.46
N LEU A 77 14.92 23.47 7.59
CA LEU A 77 15.04 22.01 7.57
C LEU A 77 14.29 21.39 8.74
N GLN A 78 14.46 21.92 9.95
CA GLN A 78 13.72 21.45 11.13
C GLN A 78 12.21 21.57 10.94
N LYS A 79 11.75 22.70 10.38
CA LYS A 79 10.33 22.90 10.05
C LYS A 79 9.82 21.86 9.05
N GLN A 80 10.57 21.62 7.97
CA GLN A 80 10.21 20.63 6.95
C GLN A 80 10.18 19.20 7.51
N LEU A 81 11.14 18.83 8.36
CA LEU A 81 11.14 17.52 9.01
C LEU A 81 9.90 17.33 9.88
N LEU A 82 9.55 18.35 10.66
CA LEU A 82 8.40 18.30 11.54
C LEU A 82 7.08 18.25 10.75
N GLU A 83 6.96 19.00 9.66
CA GLU A 83 5.82 18.91 8.74
C GLU A 83 5.73 17.54 8.07
N SER A 84 6.87 16.99 7.60
CA SER A 84 6.92 15.65 7.00
C SER A 84 6.51 14.56 7.99
N GLN A 85 6.94 14.65 9.25
CA GLN A 85 6.55 13.71 10.30
C GLN A 85 5.03 13.78 10.56
N ARG A 86 4.47 15.00 10.68
CA ARG A 86 3.03 15.19 10.84
C ARG A 86 2.24 14.61 9.66
N MET A 87 2.69 14.85 8.43
CA MET A 87 2.05 14.27 7.24
C MET A 87 2.11 12.74 7.25
N HIS A 88 3.24 12.17 7.64
CA HIS A 88 3.40 10.72 7.74
C HIS A 88 2.47 10.12 8.81
N GLU A 89 2.32 10.77 9.97
CA GLU A 89 1.38 10.35 11.00
C GLU A 89 -0.08 10.40 10.52
N VAL A 90 -0.48 11.46 9.82
CA VAL A 90 -1.84 11.56 9.27
C VAL A 90 -2.08 10.49 8.21
N PHE A 91 -1.11 10.29 7.31
CA PHE A 91 -1.20 9.27 6.26
C PHE A 91 -1.30 7.85 6.84
N THR A 92 -0.46 7.51 7.81
CA THR A 92 -0.52 6.19 8.47
C THR A 92 -1.85 5.97 9.19
N ARG A 93 -2.41 7.01 9.84
CA ARG A 93 -3.76 6.94 10.43
C ARG A 93 -4.83 6.71 9.38
N GLN A 94 -4.78 7.39 8.24
CA GLN A 94 -5.74 7.22 7.15
C GLN A 94 -5.67 5.82 6.53
N VAL A 95 -4.47 5.29 6.27
CA VAL A 95 -4.27 3.93 5.75
C VAL A 95 -4.81 2.90 6.74
N ASN A 96 -4.52 3.05 8.03
CA ASN A 96 -5.02 2.14 9.07
C ASN A 96 -6.56 2.21 9.20
N ALA A 97 -7.15 3.39 9.13
CA ALA A 97 -8.60 3.55 9.15
C ALA A 97 -9.26 2.92 7.91
N ALA A 98 -8.69 3.12 6.71
CA ALA A 98 -9.17 2.51 5.48
C ALA A 98 -9.07 0.97 5.52
N ARG A 99 -7.97 0.44 6.06
CA ARG A 99 -7.78 -1.00 6.27
C ARG A 99 -8.84 -1.58 7.20
N ARG A 100 -9.05 -0.98 8.38
CA ARG A 100 -10.08 -1.41 9.34
C ARG A 100 -11.47 -1.36 8.74
N LYS A 101 -11.81 -0.30 7.98
CA LYS A 101 -13.10 -0.20 7.28
C LYS A 101 -13.30 -1.35 6.29
N ARG A 102 -12.28 -1.69 5.50
CA ARG A 102 -12.33 -2.83 4.58
C ARG A 102 -12.48 -4.15 5.33
N GLU A 103 -11.73 -4.36 6.41
CA GLU A 103 -11.83 -5.57 7.23
C GLU A 103 -13.24 -5.74 7.84
N LEU A 104 -13.83 -4.65 8.35
CA LEU A 104 -15.21 -4.65 8.86
C LEU A 104 -16.24 -4.92 7.76
N GLN A 105 -16.06 -4.34 6.57
CA GLN A 105 -16.92 -4.60 5.43
C GLN A 105 -16.87 -6.08 5.03
N VAL A 106 -15.67 -6.65 4.88
CA VAL A 106 -15.48 -8.07 4.55
C VAL A 106 -16.10 -8.97 5.61
N LEU A 107 -15.97 -8.62 6.89
CA LEU A 107 -16.59 -9.38 7.98
C LEU A 107 -18.12 -9.34 7.91
N ASN A 108 -18.70 -8.17 7.62
CA ASN A 108 -20.14 -8.02 7.44
C ASN A 108 -20.66 -8.78 6.22
N GLU A 109 -19.95 -8.73 5.10
CA GLU A 109 -20.28 -9.50 3.89
C GLU A 109 -20.26 -11.01 4.20
N ARG A 110 -19.21 -11.52 4.86
CA ARG A 110 -19.13 -12.92 5.29
C ARG A 110 -20.27 -13.32 6.21
N LYS A 111 -20.59 -12.48 7.20
CA LYS A 111 -21.73 -12.69 8.11
C LYS A 111 -23.05 -12.77 7.34
N ALA A 112 -23.28 -11.84 6.40
CA ALA A 112 -24.49 -11.84 5.58
C ALA A 112 -24.60 -13.10 4.72
N THR A 113 -23.50 -13.51 4.07
CA THR A 113 -23.45 -14.77 3.30
C THR A 113 -23.75 -15.98 4.17
N GLN A 114 -23.16 -16.06 5.38
CA GLN A 114 -23.39 -17.17 6.30
C GLN A 114 -24.85 -17.24 6.78
N ILE A 115 -25.46 -16.10 7.11
CA ILE A 115 -26.88 -16.02 7.47
C ILE A 115 -27.74 -16.51 6.30
N ARG A 116 -27.44 -16.06 5.08
CA ARG A 116 -28.15 -16.46 3.87
C ARG A 116 -28.07 -17.97 3.63
N GLN A 117 -26.86 -18.54 3.72
CA GLN A 117 -26.62 -19.98 3.58
C GLN A 117 -27.39 -20.78 4.63
N MET A 118 -27.42 -20.32 5.88
CA MET A 118 -28.16 -20.99 6.95
C MET A 118 -29.68 -20.96 6.71
N LYS A 119 -30.23 -19.82 6.25
CA LYS A 119 -31.65 -19.73 5.89
C LYS A 119 -32.02 -20.69 4.76
N MET A 120 -31.19 -20.76 3.72
CA MET A 120 -31.40 -21.70 2.61
C MET A 120 -31.31 -23.16 3.08
N ALA A 121 -30.33 -23.49 3.92
CA ALA A 121 -30.18 -24.83 4.47
C ALA A 121 -31.42 -25.25 5.29
N LEU A 122 -31.95 -24.34 6.09
CA LEU A 122 -33.19 -24.57 6.84
C LEU A 122 -34.39 -24.76 5.92
N HIS A 123 -34.53 -23.93 4.88
CA HIS A 123 -35.61 -24.07 3.91
C HIS A 123 -35.54 -25.43 3.19
N ILE A 124 -34.35 -25.87 2.78
CA ILE A 124 -34.16 -27.20 2.17
C ILE A 124 -34.53 -28.31 3.15
N ALA A 125 -34.17 -28.19 4.43
CA ALA A 125 -34.54 -29.18 5.45
C ALA A 125 -36.06 -29.28 5.62
N MET A 126 -36.76 -28.15 5.68
CA MET A 126 -38.22 -28.12 5.76
C MET A 126 -38.88 -28.71 4.50
N LEU A 127 -38.33 -28.46 3.31
CA LEU A 127 -38.84 -29.07 2.08
C LEU A 127 -38.65 -30.59 2.08
N ARG A 128 -37.53 -31.10 2.61
CA ARG A 128 -37.28 -32.54 2.75
C ARG A 128 -38.27 -33.19 3.73
N GLU A 129 -38.57 -32.52 4.84
CA GLU A 129 -39.59 -32.96 5.79
C GLU A 129 -40.97 -33.05 5.13
N GLN A 130 -41.39 -31.99 4.41
CA GLN A 130 -42.67 -31.97 3.70
C GLN A 130 -42.80 -33.04 2.60
N LEU A 131 -41.69 -33.36 1.91
CA LEU A 131 -41.67 -34.44 0.91
C LEU A 131 -41.78 -35.81 1.59
N HIS A 132 -41.05 -36.00 2.70
CA HIS A 132 -41.10 -37.22 3.48
C HIS A 132 -42.51 -37.49 4.02
N ASP A 133 -43.18 -36.47 4.54
CA ASP A 133 -44.58 -36.55 5.03
C ASP A 133 -45.56 -36.95 3.92
N ARG A 134 -45.23 -36.66 2.65
CA ARG A 134 -46.03 -37.04 1.47
C ARG A 134 -45.60 -38.36 0.84
N GLY A 135 -44.65 -39.08 1.46
CA GLY A 135 -44.12 -40.35 0.95
C GLY A 135 -43.25 -40.21 -0.29
N VAL A 136 -42.71 -39.02 -0.57
CA VAL A 136 -41.80 -38.76 -1.69
C VAL A 136 -40.37 -38.67 -1.16
N GLU A 137 -39.46 -39.48 -1.70
CA GLU A 137 -38.04 -39.37 -1.36
C GLU A 137 -37.42 -38.11 -2.00
N ALA A 138 -36.64 -37.39 -1.20
CA ALA A 138 -35.89 -36.23 -1.67
C ALA A 138 -34.69 -36.66 -2.52
N VAL A 139 -34.31 -35.82 -3.48
CA VAL A 139 -33.15 -36.03 -4.34
C VAL A 139 -31.86 -36.10 -3.51
N GLY A 140 -31.04 -37.11 -3.79
CA GLY A 140 -29.76 -37.34 -3.14
C GLY A 140 -28.69 -36.29 -3.49
N VAL A 141 -27.71 -36.10 -2.61
CA VAL A 141 -26.67 -35.07 -2.77
C VAL A 141 -25.85 -35.29 -4.04
N ASP A 142 -25.51 -36.54 -4.37
CA ASP A 142 -24.69 -36.86 -5.54
C ASP A 142 -25.38 -36.49 -6.86
N GLN A 143 -26.71 -36.70 -6.94
CA GLN A 143 -27.50 -36.30 -8.10
C GLN A 143 -27.57 -34.77 -8.23
N VAL A 144 -27.69 -34.05 -7.10
CA VAL A 144 -27.67 -32.58 -7.09
C VAL A 144 -26.32 -32.04 -7.57
N LEU A 145 -25.20 -32.66 -7.18
CA LEU A 145 -23.88 -32.26 -7.65
C LEU A 145 -23.72 -32.46 -9.17
N GLN A 146 -24.22 -33.59 -9.70
CA GLN A 146 -24.20 -33.85 -11.13
C GLN A 146 -25.04 -32.83 -11.92
N GLU A 147 -26.23 -32.49 -11.41
CA GLU A 147 -27.10 -31.47 -11.99
C GLU A 147 -26.51 -30.06 -11.89
N PHE A 148 -25.80 -29.76 -10.80
CA PHE A 148 -25.09 -28.50 -10.61
C PHE A 148 -24.02 -28.32 -11.69
N ASP A 149 -23.15 -29.30 -11.88
CA ASP A 149 -22.07 -29.22 -12.89
C ASP A 149 -22.61 -29.13 -14.33
N ARG A 150 -23.79 -29.72 -14.57
CA ARG A 150 -24.45 -29.70 -15.88
C ARG A 150 -25.11 -28.36 -16.20
N HIS A 151 -25.80 -27.77 -15.24
CA HIS A 151 -26.73 -26.66 -15.48
C HIS A 151 -26.32 -25.32 -14.83
N VAL A 152 -25.31 -25.29 -13.96
CA VAL A 152 -24.81 -24.06 -13.35
C VAL A 152 -23.57 -23.57 -14.10
N ARG A 153 -23.56 -22.29 -14.45
CA ARG A 153 -22.42 -21.62 -15.07
C ARG A 153 -21.91 -20.51 -14.16
N MET A 154 -20.61 -20.25 -14.28
CA MET A 154 -19.89 -19.30 -13.46
C MET A 154 -19.24 -18.25 -14.38
N GLU A 155 -19.52 -16.97 -14.15
CA GLU A 155 -18.80 -15.87 -14.79
C GLU A 155 -17.99 -15.11 -13.75
N ASN A 156 -16.71 -14.96 -14.08
CA ASN A 156 -15.78 -14.17 -13.31
C ASN A 156 -15.70 -12.78 -13.95
N SER A 157 -16.57 -11.87 -13.49
CA SER A 157 -16.49 -10.48 -13.90
C SER A 157 -15.41 -9.76 -13.07
N ILE A 158 -14.35 -9.32 -13.75
CA ILE A 158 -13.14 -8.71 -13.15
C ILE A 158 -13.46 -7.42 -12.35
N SER A 159 -14.62 -6.80 -12.59
CA SER A 159 -15.01 -5.51 -12.01
C SER A 159 -15.61 -5.56 -10.59
N ASN A 160 -15.90 -6.75 -10.04
CA ASN A 160 -16.53 -6.87 -8.73
C ASN A 160 -15.59 -7.58 -7.74
N VAL A 161 -15.40 -7.01 -6.55
CA VAL A 161 -14.43 -7.51 -5.55
C VAL A 161 -14.85 -8.89 -4.97
N SER A 162 -16.09 -9.32 -5.21
CA SER A 162 -16.61 -10.67 -4.95
C SER A 162 -17.06 -11.39 -6.24
N GLY A 163 -16.46 -11.02 -7.38
CA GLY A 163 -16.96 -11.14 -8.76
C GLY A 163 -17.13 -12.51 -9.40
N THR A 164 -17.68 -13.47 -8.66
CA THR A 164 -18.15 -14.74 -9.20
C THR A 164 -19.68 -14.76 -9.16
N SER A 165 -20.33 -14.56 -10.30
CA SER A 165 -21.78 -14.73 -10.43
C SER A 165 -22.05 -16.16 -10.88
N LEU A 166 -22.89 -16.88 -10.12
CA LEU A 166 -23.41 -18.18 -10.52
C LEU A 166 -24.84 -18.01 -10.99
N TRP A 167 -25.18 -18.59 -12.14
CA TRP A 167 -26.56 -18.65 -12.60
C TRP A 167 -26.86 -20.03 -13.21
N VAL A 168 -28.15 -20.34 -13.23
CA VAL A 168 -28.68 -21.55 -13.84
C VAL A 168 -29.03 -21.25 -15.30
N VAL A 169 -28.64 -22.14 -16.21
CA VAL A 169 -28.92 -22.03 -17.65
C VAL A 169 -30.43 -22.03 -17.91
N ASP A 170 -30.86 -21.25 -18.90
CA ASP A 170 -32.27 -21.04 -19.25
C ASP A 170 -33.03 -22.33 -19.58
N ASP A 171 -32.34 -23.29 -20.18
CA ASP A 171 -32.88 -24.59 -20.59
C ASP A 171 -32.98 -25.60 -19.43
N ALA A 172 -32.52 -25.26 -18.22
CA ALA A 172 -32.51 -26.19 -17.10
C ALA A 172 -33.92 -26.34 -16.50
N PRO A 173 -34.41 -27.57 -16.27
CA PRO A 173 -35.75 -27.81 -15.73
C PRO A 173 -35.92 -27.28 -14.31
N ALA A 174 -34.82 -27.14 -13.56
CA ALA A 174 -34.82 -26.63 -12.20
C ALA A 174 -34.94 -25.10 -12.11
N LYS A 175 -34.65 -24.36 -13.19
CA LYS A 175 -34.60 -22.88 -13.20
C LYS A 175 -35.85 -22.20 -12.61
N PRO A 176 -37.10 -22.57 -12.96
CA PRO A 176 -38.28 -21.90 -12.41
C PRO A 176 -38.47 -22.14 -10.90
N TYR A 177 -37.81 -23.14 -10.33
CA TYR A 177 -37.86 -23.47 -8.90
C TYR A 177 -36.70 -22.88 -8.10
N VAL A 178 -35.75 -22.20 -8.75
CA VAL A 178 -34.63 -21.56 -8.07
C VAL A 178 -35.13 -20.32 -7.35
N PRO A 179 -35.03 -20.26 -6.00
CA PRO A 179 -35.48 -19.08 -5.27
C PRO A 179 -34.54 -17.90 -5.56
N ASN A 180 -35.10 -16.69 -5.56
CA ASN A 180 -34.28 -15.49 -5.71
C ASN A 180 -33.41 -15.32 -4.46
N VAL A 181 -32.09 -15.24 -4.67
CA VAL A 181 -31.09 -15.13 -3.60
C VAL A 181 -31.35 -13.91 -2.70
N ARG A 182 -31.96 -12.85 -3.25
CA ARG A 182 -32.30 -11.62 -2.51
C ARG A 182 -33.42 -11.80 -1.50
N ASP A 183 -34.29 -12.80 -1.66
CA ASP A 183 -35.42 -13.03 -0.74
C ASP A 183 -34.94 -13.45 0.66
N TYR A 184 -33.72 -14.00 0.74
CA TYR A 184 -33.10 -14.41 2.00
C TYR A 184 -32.31 -13.29 2.68
N ASP A 185 -32.20 -12.11 2.08
CA ASP A 185 -31.53 -11.00 2.72
C ASP A 185 -32.33 -10.53 3.93
N PRO A 186 -31.66 -10.20 5.06
CA PRO A 186 -32.34 -9.62 6.21
C PRO A 186 -32.95 -8.29 5.77
N THR A 187 -34.27 -8.28 5.59
CA THR A 187 -35.03 -7.16 5.03
C THR A 187 -34.79 -5.88 5.80
N GLY A 188 -34.13 -4.94 5.13
CA GLY A 188 -34.27 -3.50 5.33
C GLY A 188 -34.76 -2.79 4.07
N THR A 189 -35.25 -3.50 3.06
CA THR A 189 -36.02 -2.89 1.96
C THR A 189 -36.95 -3.94 1.37
N PRO A 190 -38.28 -3.83 1.55
CA PRO A 190 -39.20 -4.66 0.80
C PRO A 190 -38.96 -4.38 -0.69
N ALA A 191 -38.67 -5.43 -1.45
CA ALA A 191 -38.68 -5.35 -2.90
C ALA A 191 -40.10 -4.95 -3.30
N GLY A 192 -40.25 -3.67 -3.66
CA GLY A 192 -41.49 -3.14 -4.20
C GLY A 192 -41.92 -3.99 -5.37
N THR A 193 -43.13 -4.52 -5.27
CA THR A 193 -43.99 -4.98 -6.33
C THR A 193 -43.95 -4.03 -7.54
N SER A 194 -43.42 -4.46 -8.67
CA SER A 194 -44.09 -4.46 -9.99
C SER A 194 -43.19 -5.07 -11.06
#